data_AF-S8DY04-F1
#
_entry.id   AF-S8DY04-F1
#
_cell.length_a   1.000
_cell.length_b   1.000
_cell.length_c   1.000
_cell.angle_alpha   90.00
_cell.angle_beta   90.00
_cell.angle_gamma   90.00
#
_symmetry.space_group_name_H-M   'P 1'
#
loop_
_entity.id
_entity.type
_entity.pdbx_description
1 polymer ?
#
loop_
_entity_poly.entity_id
_entity_poly.type
_entity_poly.pdbx_seq_one_letter_code
_entity_poly.pdbx_strand_id
1 'polypeptide(L)'
;TPGAVYFYNAPYPGAPRLSYNPYYVQYHMNTGVAVPPSPNVGLRAELVKQIEYYFSDLNLQGDSYLISLMDDEGWVPISCIADFNRVKRMNVEVPFILDALRVSETIEIQGEKIRRRGEWSKWVRPSR
;
A
#
# COMPACT_ATOMS: atom_id res chain seq x y z
N THR A 1 7.56 -13.36 -35.47
CA THR A 1 7.99 -12.68 -34.23
C THR A 1 8.53 -13.73 -33.27
N PRO A 2 9.80 -13.65 -32.83
CA PRO A 2 10.43 -14.76 -32.11
C PRO A 2 9.89 -14.89 -30.68
N GLY A 3 9.57 -16.12 -30.30
CA GLY A 3 8.99 -16.49 -29.01
C GLY A 3 9.97 -16.35 -27.85
N ALA A 4 9.42 -16.10 -26.66
CA ALA A 4 10.17 -16.01 -25.42
C ALA A 4 10.87 -17.36 -25.11
N VAL A 5 12.20 -17.31 -25.07
CA VAL A 5 13.05 -18.43 -24.65
C VAL A 5 12.97 -18.53 -23.13
N TYR A 6 12.32 -19.57 -22.63
CA TYR A 6 12.35 -19.88 -21.20
C TYR A 6 13.61 -20.68 -20.88
N PHE A 7 14.59 -20.03 -20.27
CA PHE A 7 15.76 -20.71 -19.71
C PHE A 7 15.36 -21.42 -18.42
N TYR A 8 15.22 -22.75 -18.47
CA TYR A 8 15.23 -23.57 -17.27
C TYR A 8 16.69 -23.86 -16.91
N ASN A 9 17.16 -23.25 -15.82
CA ASN A 9 18.44 -23.63 -15.22
C ASN A 9 18.33 -25.10 -14.75
N ALA A 10 19.11 -25.98 -15.38
CA ALA A 10 19.26 -27.35 -14.92
C ALA A 10 19.99 -27.36 -13.55
N PRO A 11 19.54 -28.15 -12.56
CA PRO A 11 20.27 -28.27 -11.30
C PRO A 11 21.58 -29.04 -11.52
N TYR A 12 22.69 -28.51 -10.99
CA TYR A 12 24.01 -29.15 -11.06
C TYR A 12 24.01 -30.54 -10.37
N PRO A 13 24.82 -31.50 -10.86
CA PRO A 13 24.89 -32.82 -10.26
C PRO A 13 25.53 -32.75 -8.85
N GLY A 14 24.74 -33.00 -7.81
CA GLY A 14 25.20 -33.06 -6.41
C GLY A 14 24.28 -32.40 -5.37
N ALA A 15 23.19 -31.73 -5.77
CA ALA A 15 22.30 -31.07 -4.82
C ALA A 15 21.48 -32.07 -3.97
N PRO A 16 21.43 -31.94 -2.63
CA PRO A 16 20.58 -32.77 -1.78
C PRO A 16 19.10 -32.62 -2.16
N ARG A 17 18.39 -33.75 -2.21
CA ARG A 17 16.96 -33.83 -2.53
C ARG A 17 16.12 -33.18 -1.43
N LEU A 18 15.91 -31.86 -1.50
CA LEU A 18 14.80 -31.22 -0.80
C LEU A 18 13.51 -31.54 -1.57
N SER A 19 12.51 -32.07 -0.87
CA SER A 19 11.19 -32.39 -1.42
C SER A 19 10.49 -31.10 -1.85
N TYR A 20 10.63 -30.76 -3.14
CA TYR A 20 9.92 -29.63 -3.73
C TYR A 20 8.53 -30.10 -4.14
N ASN A 21 7.51 -29.52 -3.52
CA ASN A 21 6.11 -29.78 -3.85
C ASN A 21 5.77 -29.11 -5.21
N PRO A 22 5.46 -29.87 -6.28
CA PRO A 22 5.37 -29.33 -7.63
C PRO A 22 3.94 -28.88 -7.94
N TYR A 23 3.41 -27.94 -7.16
CA TYR A 23 2.27 -27.16 -7.64
C TYR A 23 2.78 -26.14 -8.66
N TYR A 24 2.97 -26.62 -9.89
CA TYR A 24 3.10 -25.79 -11.08
C TYR A 24 1.80 -25.00 -11.25
N VAL A 25 1.76 -23.74 -10.82
CA VAL A 25 0.69 -22.82 -11.26
C VAL A 25 1.12 -22.27 -12.62
N GLN A 26 0.75 -23.04 -13.64
CA GLN A 26 0.81 -22.65 -15.04
C GLN A 26 -0.24 -21.55 -15.29
N TYR A 27 0.16 -20.27 -15.31
CA TYR A 27 -0.73 -19.20 -15.79
C TYR A 27 -0.78 -19.27 -17.32
N HIS A 28 -1.70 -20.08 -17.82
CA HIS A 28 -2.12 -20.02 -19.21
C HIS A 28 -2.84 -18.67 -19.43
N MET A 29 -2.43 -17.98 -20.49
CA MET A 29 -3.08 -16.77 -20.93
C MET A 29 -4.46 -17.11 -21.51
N ASN A 30 -5.46 -16.28 -21.20
CA ASN A 30 -6.77 -16.15 -21.85
C ASN A 30 -7.88 -17.14 -21.46
N THR A 31 -8.78 -16.71 -20.55
CA THR A 31 -10.23 -17.01 -20.57
C THR A 31 -10.93 -16.05 -19.59
N GLY A 32 -12.07 -15.49 -19.96
CA GLY A 32 -12.84 -14.47 -19.22
C GLY A 32 -13.46 -14.93 -17.89
N VAL A 33 -12.66 -15.53 -17.02
CA VAL A 33 -13.02 -15.97 -15.67
C VAL A 33 -12.44 -14.95 -14.70
N ALA A 34 -13.30 -14.33 -13.90
CA ALA A 34 -12.87 -13.36 -12.89
C ALA A 34 -11.87 -14.03 -11.94
N VAL A 35 -10.59 -13.72 -12.11
CA VAL A 35 -9.53 -14.11 -11.18
C VAL A 35 -9.94 -13.56 -9.82
N PRO A 36 -10.09 -14.38 -8.76
CA PRO A 36 -10.32 -13.82 -7.44
C PRO A 36 -9.16 -12.85 -7.19
N PRO A 37 -9.42 -11.59 -6.83
CA PRO A 37 -8.36 -10.62 -6.64
C PRO A 37 -7.34 -11.26 -5.70
N SER A 38 -6.06 -11.27 -6.11
CA SER A 38 -4.99 -11.73 -5.25
C SER A 38 -5.22 -11.14 -3.84
N PRO A 39 -5.02 -11.89 -2.75
CA PRO A 39 -5.28 -11.39 -1.39
C PRO A 39 -4.65 -10.00 -1.13
N ASN A 40 -3.55 -9.71 -1.82
CA ASN A 40 -2.86 -8.41 -1.80
C ASN A 40 -3.67 -7.24 -2.39
N VAL A 41 -4.54 -7.49 -3.38
CA VAL A 41 -5.39 -6.45 -3.99
C VAL A 41 -6.50 -6.02 -3.02
N GLY A 42 -7.11 -6.99 -2.32
CA GLY A 42 -8.10 -6.69 -1.28
C GLY A 42 -7.50 -5.90 -0.12
N LEU A 43 -6.33 -6.32 0.37
CA LEU A 43 -5.58 -5.62 1.41
C LEU A 43 -5.20 -4.19 1.02
N ARG A 44 -4.73 -3.99 -0.23
CA ARG A 44 -4.41 -2.64 -0.75
C ARG A 44 -5.63 -1.74 -0.76
N ALA A 45 -6.76 -2.23 -1.26
CA ALA A 45 -8.00 -1.45 -1.31
C ALA A 45 -8.50 -1.08 0.11
N GLU A 46 -8.42 -2.00 1.06
CA GLU A 46 -8.79 -1.75 2.45
C GLU A 46 -7.86 -0.71 3.10
N LEU A 47 -6.55 -0.84 2.89
CA LEU A 47 -5.55 0.10 3.40
C LEU A 47 -5.76 1.51 2.84
N VAL A 48 -5.91 1.65 1.52
CA VAL A 48 -6.17 2.95 0.88
C VAL A 48 -7.42 3.57 1.47
N LYS A 49 -8.55 2.84 1.45
CA LYS A 49 -9.81 3.33 2.01
C LYS A 49 -9.67 3.76 3.47
N GLN A 50 -8.91 3.03 4.27
CA GLN A 50 -8.70 3.36 5.67
C GLN A 50 -7.90 4.65 5.86
N ILE A 51 -6.87 4.88 5.04
CA ILE A 51 -6.07 6.11 5.07
C ILE A 51 -6.87 7.29 4.53
N GLU A 52 -7.58 7.13 3.41
CA GLU A 52 -8.46 8.16 2.87
C GLU A 52 -9.53 8.59 3.87
N TYR A 53 -10.07 7.65 4.65
CA TYR A 53 -10.99 7.96 5.73
C TYR A 53 -10.33 8.81 6.83
N TYR A 54 -9.09 8.51 7.24
CA TYR A 54 -8.38 9.32 8.23
C TYR A 54 -8.23 10.78 7.79
N PHE A 55 -7.94 10.99 6.51
CA PHE A 55 -7.82 12.34 5.93
C PHE A 55 -9.15 12.91 5.42
N SER A 56 -10.28 12.23 5.62
CA SER A 56 -11.61 12.73 5.24
C SER A 56 -12.06 13.88 6.15
N ASP A 57 -12.94 14.74 5.64
CA ASP A 57 -13.44 15.89 6.42
C ASP A 57 -14.13 15.44 7.70
N LEU A 58 -14.88 14.33 7.62
CA LEU A 58 -15.60 13.78 8.75
C LEU A 58 -14.65 13.38 9.89
N ASN A 59 -13.48 12.80 9.56
CA ASN A 59 -12.50 12.43 10.57
C ASN A 59 -11.73 13.66 11.06
N LEU A 60 -11.22 14.49 10.15
CA LEU A 60 -10.40 15.66 10.50
C LEU A 60 -11.15 16.69 11.35
N GLN A 61 -12.47 16.81 11.23
CA GLN A 61 -13.27 17.69 12.10
C GLN A 61 -13.15 17.35 13.60
N GLY A 62 -12.96 16.07 13.94
CA GLY A 62 -12.91 15.60 15.33
C GLY A 62 -11.56 15.03 15.76
N ASP A 63 -10.70 14.66 14.82
CA ASP A 63 -9.44 13.96 15.08
C ASP A 63 -8.29 14.93 15.37
N SER A 64 -8.33 15.49 16.58
CA SER A 64 -7.27 16.36 17.10
C SER A 64 -5.89 15.70 17.16
N TYR A 65 -5.84 14.36 17.28
CA TYR A 65 -4.58 13.63 17.30
C TYR A 65 -3.95 13.62 15.92
N LEU A 66 -4.68 13.26 14.88
CA LEU A 66 -4.17 13.33 13.51
C LEU A 66 -3.78 14.76 13.11
N ILE A 67 -4.58 15.77 13.48
CA ILE A 67 -4.23 17.18 13.25
C ILE A 67 -2.93 17.54 13.97
N SER A 68 -2.70 17.04 15.20
CA SER A 68 -1.47 17.34 15.95
C SER A 68 -0.20 16.79 15.33
N LEU A 69 -0.32 15.81 14.42
CA LEU A 69 0.80 15.22 13.68
C LEU A 69 1.09 15.96 12.37
N MET A 70 0.21 16.86 11.94
CA MET A 70 0.40 17.66 10.72
C MET A 70 1.41 18.78 10.98
N ASP A 71 2.34 18.97 10.04
CA ASP A 71 3.18 20.17 9.99
C ASP A 71 2.43 21.38 9.40
N ASP A 72 3.11 22.52 9.28
CA ASP A 72 2.54 23.78 8.76
C ASP A 72 1.98 23.64 7.32
N GLU A 73 2.43 22.61 6.58
CA GLU A 73 1.97 22.30 5.23
C GLU A 73 1.01 21.10 5.18
N GLY A 74 0.57 20.60 6.34
CA GLY A 74 -0.39 19.51 6.44
C GLY A 74 0.22 18.12 6.29
N TRP A 75 1.54 17.98 6.25
CA TRP A 75 2.19 16.69 6.09
C TRP A 75 2.28 15.92 7.40
N VAL A 76 2.07 14.60 7.28
CA VAL A 76 2.18 13.64 8.37
C VAL A 76 3.22 12.59 7.99
N PRO A 77 4.19 12.27 8.87
CA PRO A 77 5.12 11.16 8.65
C PRO A 77 4.39 9.82 8.50
N ILE A 78 4.78 9.02 7.52
CA ILE A 78 4.15 7.72 7.27
C ILE A 78 4.35 6.74 8.42
N SER A 79 5.45 6.87 9.17
CA SER A 79 5.72 6.10 10.39
C SER A 79 4.61 6.27 11.42
N CYS A 80 4.13 7.50 11.62
CA CYS A 80 3.01 7.77 12.53
C CYS A 80 1.73 7.08 12.07
N ILE A 81 1.46 7.06 10.76
CA ILE A 81 0.28 6.39 10.19
C ILE A 81 0.39 4.86 10.30
N ALA A 82 1.58 4.31 10.06
CA ALA A 82 1.88 2.90 10.27
C ALA A 82 1.65 2.48 11.73
N ASP A 83 1.81 3.42 12.67
CA ASP A 83 1.58 3.21 14.08
C ASP A 83 0.10 3.22 14.52
N PHE A 84 -0.83 3.61 13.65
CA PHE A 84 -2.24 3.65 13.99
C PHE A 84 -2.82 2.25 14.17
N ASN A 85 -3.67 2.06 15.18
CA ASN A 85 -4.17 0.74 15.58
C ASN A 85 -4.80 -0.07 14.43
N ARG A 86 -5.47 0.56 13.47
CA ARG A 86 -6.06 -0.16 12.32
C ARG A 86 -5.00 -0.56 11.30
N VAL A 87 -4.06 0.33 10.99
CA VAL A 87 -2.96 0.05 10.05
C VAL A 87 -2.02 -1.01 10.63
N LYS A 88 -1.68 -0.91 11.93
CA LYS A 88 -0.91 -1.94 12.65
C LYS A 88 -1.52 -3.33 12.54
N ARG A 89 -2.85 -3.46 12.66
CA ARG A 89 -3.56 -4.75 12.55
C ARG A 89 -3.52 -5.34 11.14
N MET A 90 -3.37 -4.51 10.12
CA MET A 90 -3.18 -4.96 8.74
C MET A 90 -1.77 -5.53 8.50
N ASN A 91 -0.84 -5.35 9.46
CA ASN A 91 0.54 -5.85 9.42
C ASN A 91 1.26 -5.50 8.10
N VAL A 92 1.15 -4.25 7.69
CA VAL A 92 1.74 -3.72 6.45
C VAL A 92 2.98 -2.89 6.75
N GLU A 93 3.97 -2.99 5.87
CA GLU A 93 5.21 -2.22 5.98
C GLU A 93 5.08 -0.84 5.30
N VAL A 94 5.87 0.13 5.74
CA VAL A 94 5.89 1.49 5.17
C VAL A 94 6.01 1.51 3.63
N PRO A 95 6.92 0.76 2.98
CA PRO A 95 7.00 0.74 1.53
C PRO A 95 5.72 0.26 0.86
N PHE A 96 5.01 -0.70 1.47
CA PHE A 96 3.73 -1.19 0.97
C PHE A 96 2.65 -0.12 1.08
N ILE A 97 2.61 0.63 2.18
CA ILE A 97 1.65 1.73 2.36
C ILE A 97 1.88 2.81 1.30
N LEU A 98 3.13 3.24 1.11
CA LEU A 98 3.48 4.24 0.09
C LEU A 98 3.09 3.76 -1.31
N ASP A 99 3.39 2.51 -1.65
CA ASP A 99 3.05 1.96 -2.97
C ASP A 99 1.54 1.85 -3.19
N ALA A 100 0.77 1.46 -2.16
CA ALA A 100 -0.68 1.41 -2.23
C ALA A 100 -1.31 2.79 -2.40
N LEU A 101 -0.75 3.82 -1.76
CA LEU A 101 -1.28 5.19 -1.83
C LEU A 101 -0.96 5.93 -3.13
N ARG A 102 -0.02 5.43 -3.95
CA ARG A 102 0.33 6.06 -5.25
C ARG A 102 -0.85 6.21 -6.21
N VAL A 103 -1.85 5.32 -6.09
CA VAL A 103 -3.05 5.36 -6.92
C VAL A 103 -4.20 6.17 -6.30
N SER A 104 -4.02 6.68 -5.08
CA SER A 104 -5.04 7.49 -4.41
C SER A 104 -5.11 8.90 -5.00
N GLU A 105 -6.31 9.32 -5.37
CA GLU A 105 -6.58 10.68 -5.83
C GLU A 105 -6.74 11.66 -4.67
N THR A 106 -6.96 11.17 -3.44
CA THR A 106 -7.24 12.04 -2.28
C THR A 106 -6.01 12.27 -1.39
N ILE A 107 -4.94 11.51 -1.59
CA ILE A 107 -3.71 11.59 -0.80
C ILE A 107 -2.52 12.00 -1.68
N GLU A 108 -1.71 12.92 -1.18
CA GLU A 108 -0.40 13.30 -1.73
C GLU A 108 0.73 12.61 -0.96
N ILE A 109 1.80 12.25 -1.67
CA ILE A 109 2.99 11.63 -1.10
C ILE A 109 4.21 12.51 -1.41
N GLN A 110 5.02 12.80 -0.40
CA GLN A 110 6.31 13.48 -0.54
C GLN A 110 7.35 12.76 0.31
N GLY A 111 8.23 11.98 -0.34
CA GLY A 111 9.19 11.13 0.35
C GLY A 111 8.48 10.13 1.28
N GLU A 112 8.75 10.23 2.58
CA GLU A 112 8.12 9.41 3.63
C GLU A 112 7.01 10.15 4.38
N LYS A 113 6.45 11.20 3.78
CA LYS A 113 5.31 11.95 4.33
C LYS A 113 4.09 11.85 3.41
N ILE A 114 2.92 11.93 4.01
CA ILE A 114 1.64 11.97 3.30
C ILE A 114 0.77 13.11 3.81
N ARG A 115 -0.10 13.65 2.94
CA ARG A 115 -1.16 14.59 3.34
C ARG A 115 -2.39 14.44 2.46
N ARG A 116 -3.47 15.12 2.84
CA ARG A 116 -4.65 15.26 1.99
C ARG A 116 -4.35 16.09 0.74
N ARG A 117 -4.77 15.60 -0.42
CA ARG A 117 -4.79 16.35 -1.68
C ARG A 117 -5.86 17.43 -1.61
N GLY A 118 -5.41 18.68 -1.60
CA GLY A 118 -6.27 19.85 -1.49
C GLY A 118 -6.89 20.03 -0.10
N GLU A 119 -7.30 21.27 0.18
CA GLU A 119 -7.96 21.70 1.43
C GLU A 119 -7.22 21.38 2.75
N TRP A 120 -5.99 20.88 2.68
CA TRP A 120 -5.13 20.61 3.84
C TRP A 120 -4.96 21.85 4.72
N SER A 121 -4.94 23.04 4.12
CA SER A 121 -4.75 24.32 4.81
C SER A 121 -5.89 24.67 5.77
N LYS A 122 -7.06 24.01 5.67
CA LYS A 122 -8.17 24.18 6.62
C LYS A 122 -7.89 23.50 7.97
N TRP A 123 -6.99 22.51 7.97
CA TRP A 123 -6.74 21.61 9.10
C TRP A 123 -5.41 21.89 9.80
N VAL A 124 -4.49 22.62 9.16
CA VAL A 124 -3.25 23.08 9.79
C VAL A 124 -3.54 24.21 10.76
N ARG A 125 -2.83 24.23 11.88
CA ARG A 125 -2.89 25.37 12.80
C ARG A 125 -2.10 26.53 12.19
N PRO A 126 -2.62 27.77 12.20
CA PRO A 126 -1.84 28.90 11.75
C PRO A 126 -0.59 29.03 12.62
N SER A 127 0.58 29.08 11.98
CA SER A 127 1.86 29.33 12.63
C SER A 127 1.78 30.66 13.37
N ARG A 128 2.10 30.66 14.67
CA ARG A 128 1.99 31.83 15.55
C ARG A 128 3.21 32.73 15.46
#